data_AF-U3ANB2-F1
#
_entry.id   AF-U3ANB2-F1
#
_cell.length_a   1.000
_cell.length_b   1.000
_cell.length_c   1.000
_cell.angle_alpha   90.00
_cell.angle_beta   90.00
_cell.angle_gamma   90.00
#
_symmetry.space_group_name_H-M   'P 1'
#
loop_
_entity.id
_entity.type
_entity.pdbx_description
1 polymer ?
#
loop_
_entity_poly.entity_id
_entity_poly.type
_entity_poly.pdbx_seq_one_letter_code
_entity_poly.pdbx_strand_id
1 'polypeptide(L)' 'MFDFYIIYDLFVKYLKVVVHFANKRKKEVAVQLKLLGTASYTAAFVYTIEKGLDFNVLKLTVIGLLVVALAEKLNQ' A
#
# COMPACT_ATOMS: atom_id res chain seq x y z
N MET A 1 17.77 -25.83 1.00
CA MET A 1 17.55 -25.12 2.29
C MET A 1 18.34 -23.81 2.37
N PHE A 2 19.57 -23.74 1.84
CA PHE A 2 20.38 -22.51 1.75
C PHE A 2 19.80 -21.40 0.84
N ASP A 3 19.18 -21.76 -0.30
CA ASP A 3 18.58 -20.76 -1.22
C ASP A 3 17.48 -19.92 -0.59
N PHE A 4 16.67 -20.52 0.29
CA PHE A 4 15.58 -19.81 0.96
C PHE A 4 16.11 -18.72 1.90
N TYR A 5 17.26 -18.97 2.52
CA TYR A 5 17.90 -18.01 3.43
C TYR A 5 18.48 -16.82 2.65
N ILE A 6 19.05 -17.06 1.48
CA ILE A 6 19.60 -16.02 0.60
C ILE A 6 18.48 -15.14 0.03
N ILE A 7 17.38 -15.75 -0.42
CA ILE A 7 16.20 -15.02 -0.90
C ILE A 7 15.59 -14.18 0.23
N TYR A 8 15.51 -14.74 1.44
CA TYR A 8 15.00 -14.02 2.60
C TYR A 8 15.88 -12.83 2.99
N ASP A 9 17.21 -13.00 2.98
CA ASP A 9 18.14 -11.92 3.31
C ASP A 9 18.12 -10.79 2.25
N LEU A 10 18.03 -11.16 0.97
CA LEU A 10 17.79 -10.21 -0.13
C LEU A 10 16.47 -9.45 0.08
N PHE A 11 15.38 -10.15 0.39
CA PHE A 11 14.08 -9.54 0.65
C PHE A 11 14.15 -8.52 1.80
N VAL A 12 14.77 -8.90 2.93
CA VAL A 12 14.96 -8.01 4.08
C VAL A 12 15.83 -6.80 3.72
N LYS A 13 16.86 -6.98 2.89
CA LYS A 13 17.75 -5.90 2.45
C LYS A 13 17.01 -4.87 1.61
N TYR A 14 16.20 -5.31 0.64
CA TYR A 14 15.37 -4.41 -0.15
C TYR A 14 14.29 -3.73 0.71
N LEU A 15 13.68 -4.46 1.64
CA LEU A 15 12.69 -3.92 2.56
C LEU A 15 13.29 -2.80 3.44
N LYS A 16 14.53 -2.98 3.92
CA LYS A 16 15.26 -1.93 4.66
C LYS A 16 15.55 -0.70 3.80
N VAL A 17 15.92 -0.86 2.53
CA VAL A 17 16.15 0.28 1.62
C VAL A 17 14.87 1.06 1.39
N VAL A 18 13.75 0.36 1.15
CA VAL A 18 12.42 0.97 0.98
C VAL A 18 11.98 1.69 2.25
N VAL A 19 12.14 1.06 3.42
CA VAL A 19 11.81 1.66 4.72
C VAL A 19 12.68 2.89 4.98
N HIS A 20 13.99 2.83 4.71
CA HIS A 20 14.89 3.97 4.91
C HIS A 20 14.56 5.13 3.96
N PHE A 21 14.22 4.84 2.70
CA PHE A 21 13.75 5.83 1.74
C PHE A 21 12.43 6.48 2.19
N ALA A 22 11.48 5.66 2.66
CA ALA A 22 10.22 6.12 3.23
C ALA A 22 10.45 6.97 4.49
N ASN A 23 11.40 6.61 5.35
CA ASN A 23 11.75 7.37 6.55
C ASN A 23 12.43 8.72 6.24
N LYS A 24 13.17 8.81 5.13
CA LYS A 24 13.85 10.04 4.69
C LYS A 24 12.90 10.98 3.95
N ARG A 25 11.86 10.44 3.28
CA ARG A 25 10.87 11.18 2.50
C ARG A 25 9.43 11.00 3.01
N LYS A 26 9.26 10.88 4.34
CA LYS A 26 7.98 10.56 4.99
C LYS A 26 6.80 11.36 4.46
N LYS A 27 6.96 12.69 4.31
CA LYS A 27 5.90 13.58 3.83
C LYS A 27 5.51 13.31 2.38
N GLU A 28 6.47 13.16 1.48
CA GLU A 28 6.18 12.85 0.06
C GLU A 28 5.54 11.46 -0.08
N VAL A 29 6.05 10.47 0.66
CA VAL A 29 5.51 9.10 0.63
C VAL A 29 4.11 9.06 1.25
N ALA A 30 3.84 9.78 2.33
CA ALA A 30 2.51 9.91 2.91
C ALA A 30 1.52 10.57 1.94
N VAL A 31 1.94 11.61 1.20
CA VAL A 31 1.11 12.25 0.17
C VAL A 31 0.80 11.28 -0.96
N GLN A 32 1.80 10.53 -1.46
CA GLN A 32 1.58 9.53 -2.51
C GLN A 32 0.69 8.37 -2.03
N LEU A 33 0.85 7.88 -0.80
CA LEU A 33 -0.01 6.85 -0.23
C LEU A 33 -1.45 7.35 -0.04
N LYS A 34 -1.65 8.62 0.36
CA LYS A 34 -2.99 9.24 0.40
C LYS A 34 -3.63 9.31 -0.99
N LEU A 35 -2.88 9.73 -2.01
CA LEU A 35 -3.35 9.75 -3.40
C LEU A 35 -3.67 8.35 -3.93
N LEU A 36 -2.86 7.35 -3.56
CA LEU A 36 -3.11 5.95 -3.92
C LEU A 36 -4.38 5.42 -3.24
N GLY A 37 -4.58 5.77 -1.97
CA GLY A 37 -5.78 5.44 -1.22
C GLY A 37 -7.05 6.04 -1.83
N THR A 38 -7.04 7.33 -2.18
CA THR A 38 -8.18 7.98 -2.84
C THR A 38 -8.43 7.40 -4.23
N ALA A 39 -7.37 7.11 -5.01
CA ALA A 39 -7.50 6.41 -6.28
C ALA A 39 -8.11 5.01 -6.12
N SER A 40 -7.75 4.28 -5.07
CA SER A 40 -8.31 2.97 -4.76
C SER A 40 -9.80 3.06 -4.41
N TYR A 41 -10.23 4.09 -3.67
CA TYR A 41 -11.64 4.37 -3.41
C TYR A 41 -12.42 4.73 -4.68
N THR A 42 -11.85 5.59 -5.54
CA THR A 42 -12.46 5.94 -6.82
C THR A 42 -12.58 4.72 -7.73
N ALA A 43 -11.54 3.88 -7.80
CA ALA A 43 -11.57 2.65 -8.57
C ALA A 43 -12.60 1.66 -8.02
N ALA A 44 -12.69 1.49 -6.70
CA ALA A 44 -13.71 0.67 -6.07
C ALA A 44 -15.12 1.17 -6.39
N PHE A 45 -15.35 2.49 -6.38
CA PHE A 45 -16.63 3.09 -6.72
C PHE A 45 -17.01 2.85 -8.19
N VAL A 46 -16.09 3.11 -9.13
CA VAL A 46 -16.31 2.84 -10.57
C VAL A 46 -16.58 1.35 -10.81
N TYR A 47 -15.81 0.46 -10.17
CA TYR A 47 -16.00 -0.98 -10.29
C TYR A 47 -17.35 -1.45 -9.71
N THR A 48 -17.82 -0.79 -8.64
CA THR A 48 -19.15 -1.05 -8.06
C THR A 48 -20.27 -0.65 -9.04
N ILE A 49 -20.08 0.45 -9.77
CA ILE A 49 -21.04 0.89 -10.79
C ILE A 49 -21.05 -0.08 -11.97
N GLU A 50 -19.88 -0.51 -12.45
CA GLU A 50 -19.77 -1.40 -13.62
C GLU A 50 -20.24 -2.84 -13.36
N LYS A 51 -19.90 -3.41 -12.19
CA LYS A 51 -20.10 -4.85 -11.92
C LYS A 51 -20.98 -5.15 -10.71
N GLY A 52 -21.45 -4.12 -10.00
CA GLY A 52 -22.19 -4.29 -8.75
C GLY A 52 -21.29 -4.51 -7.54
N LEU A 53 -21.93 -4.75 -6.39
CA LEU A 53 -21.26 -4.88 -5.09
C LEU A 53 -20.78 -6.32 -4.89
N ASP A 54 -19.51 -6.56 -5.18
CA ASP A 54 -18.86 -7.88 -5.12
C ASP A 54 -17.69 -7.87 -4.12
N PHE A 55 -17.21 -9.05 -3.73
CA PHE A 55 -16.07 -9.24 -2.82
C PHE A 55 -14.80 -8.51 -3.27
N ASN A 56 -14.66 -8.27 -4.58
CA ASN A 56 -13.54 -7.51 -5.14
C ASN A 56 -13.59 -6.01 -4.76
N VAL A 57 -14.79 -5.40 -4.72
CA VAL A 57 -15.00 -4.03 -4.23
C VAL A 57 -14.64 -3.93 -2.76
N LEU A 58 -15.05 -4.94 -1.98
CA LEU A 58 -14.80 -4.98 -0.55
C LEU A 58 -13.29 -5.10 -0.25
N LYS A 59 -12.57 -5.96 -1.00
CA LYS A 59 -11.10 -6.07 -0.92
C LYS A 59 -10.41 -4.76 -1.30
N LEU A 60 -10.81 -4.12 -2.40
CA LEU A 60 -10.24 -2.83 -2.84
C LEU A 60 -10.46 -1.72 -1.83
N THR A 61 -11.63 -1.70 -1.20
CA THR A 61 -11.97 -0.72 -0.15
C THR A 61 -11.12 -0.95 1.10
N VAL A 62 -10.99 -2.19 1.56
CA VAL A 62 -10.17 -2.53 2.74
C VAL A 62 -8.69 -2.24 2.50
N ILE A 63 -8.16 -2.58 1.32
CA ILE A 63 -6.77 -2.29 0.95
C ILE A 63 -6.55 -0.78 0.87
N GLY A 64 -7.48 -0.03 0.25
CA GLY A 64 -7.42 1.43 0.21
C GLY A 64 -7.39 2.05 1.60
N LEU A 65 -8.24 1.58 2.51
CA LEU A 65 -8.32 2.06 3.89
C LEU A 65 -7.03 1.75 4.68
N LEU A 66 -6.47 0.55 4.52
CA LEU A 66 -5.18 0.17 5.11
C LEU A 66 -4.02 1.03 4.60
N VAL A 67 -4.00 1.32 3.29
CA VAL A 67 -2.99 2.18 2.66
C VAL A 67 -3.08 3.61 3.18
N VAL A 68 -4.30 4.16 3.34
CA VAL A 68 -4.51 5.50 3.93
C VAL A 68 -4.09 5.54 5.40
N ALA A 69 -4.46 4.53 6.18
CA ALA A 69 -4.07 4.44 7.59
C ALA A 69 -2.55 4.34 7.76
N LEU A 70 -1.87 3.59 6.87
CA LEU A 70 -0.41 3.55 6.79
C LEU A 70 0.17 4.92 6.43
N ALA A 71 -0.43 5.63 5.48
CA ALA A 71 -0.01 6.98 5.10
C ALA A 71 -0.09 7.97 6.27
N GLU A 72 -1.19 7.93 7.04
CA GLU A 72 -1.39 8.80 8.20
C GLU A 72 -0.40 8.49 9.33
N LYS A 73 -0.16 7.21 9.61
CA LYS A 73 0.83 6.78 10.60
C LYS A 73 2.26 7.12 10.20
N LEU A 74 2.54 7.22 8.90
CA LEU A 74 3.86 7.63 8.37
C LEU A 74 4.04 9.16 8.36
N ASN A 75 2.95 9.91 8.36
CA ASN A 75 2.95 11.38 8.37
C ASN A 75 3.00 11.98 9.79
N GLN A 76 2.66 11.18 10.82
CA GLN A 76 2.94 11.48 12.22
C GLN A 76 4.43 11.26 12.55
#